data_AF-A0A0D0DGJ6-F1
#
_entry.id   AF-A0A0D0DGJ6-F1
#
_cell.length_a   1.000
_cell.length_b   1.000
_cell.length_c   1.000
_cell.angle_alpha   90.00
_cell.angle_beta   90.00
_cell.angle_gamma   90.00
#
_symmetry.space_group_name_H-M   'P 1'
#
loop_
_entity.id
_entity.type
_entity.pdbx_description
1 polymer ?
#
loop_
_entity_poly.entity_id
_entity_poly.type
_entity_poly.pdbx_seq_one_letter_code
_entity_poly.pdbx_strand_id
1 'polypeptide(L)'
;MTHYPYLIQQFGASNGLCSSIMESKHISAVKDPYQRTNSYNALNQMLLINQHLDKLAASHVDFGEWGMLKETCLSTVMEALGMLPLRFASFGI
;
A
#
# COMPACT_ATOMS: atom_id res chain seq x y z
N MET A 1 34.09 10.32 16.74
CA MET A 1 32.66 10.65 16.68
C MET A 1 32.21 10.47 15.24
N THR A 2 31.82 9.25 14.89
CA THR A 2 31.42 8.87 13.53
C THR A 2 29.99 9.33 13.32
N HIS A 3 29.82 10.49 12.67
CA HIS A 3 28.49 10.90 12.21
C HIS A 3 27.98 9.88 11.19
N TYR A 4 26.70 9.51 11.28
CA TYR A 4 26.00 8.66 10.31
C TYR A 4 25.11 9.53 9.41
N PRO A 5 25.70 10.29 8.47
CA PRO A 5 24.94 11.22 7.61
C PRO A 5 23.84 10.50 6.83
N TYR A 6 24.11 9.27 6.38
CA TYR A 6 23.13 8.43 5.70
C TYR A 6 21.89 8.15 6.56
N LEU A 7 22.07 7.76 7.83
CA LEU A 7 20.96 7.46 8.73
C LEU A 7 20.19 8.73 9.12
N ILE A 8 20.88 9.87 9.26
CA ILE A 8 20.25 11.17 9.50
C ILE A 8 19.39 11.59 8.30
N GLN A 9 19.87 11.36 7.07
CA GLN A 9 19.14 11.75 5.86
C GLN A 9 17.92 10.85 5.61
N GLN A 10 18.01 9.57 5.95
CA GLN A 10 16.92 8.60 5.80
C GLN A 10 15.87 8.69 6.92
N PHE A 11 16.28 8.97 8.16
CA PHE A 11 15.43 8.80 9.34
C PHE A 11 15.34 10.02 10.27
N GLY A 12 16.07 11.10 9.96
CA GLY A 12 16.03 12.36 10.71
C GLY A 12 16.81 12.37 12.04
N ALA A 13 17.50 11.28 12.41
CA ALA A 13 18.27 11.21 13.66
C ALA A 13 19.44 10.22 13.58
N SER A 14 20.54 10.52 14.29
CA SER A 14 21.81 9.77 14.21
C SER A 14 21.72 8.31 14.67
N ASN A 15 20.70 7.93 15.44
CA ASN A 15 20.41 6.56 15.89
C ASN A 15 18.91 6.24 15.83
N GLY A 16 18.14 7.01 15.05
CA GLY A 16 16.68 6.99 15.06
C GLY A 16 16.05 5.79 14.35
N LEU A 17 16.82 4.90 13.73
CA LEU A 17 16.29 3.86 12.83
C LEU A 17 15.17 3.02 13.48
N CYS A 18 15.39 2.52 14.69
CA CYS A 18 14.38 1.75 15.42
C CYS A 18 13.14 2.62 15.77
N SER A 19 13.37 3.85 16.25
CA SER A 19 12.30 4.80 16.55
C SER A 19 11.51 5.20 15.31
N SER A 20 12.15 5.42 14.16
CA SER A 20 11.52 5.81 12.91
C SER A 20 10.78 4.63 12.25
N ILE A 21 11.27 3.40 12.39
CA ILE A 21 10.54 2.19 11.96
C ILE A 21 9.26 2.03 12.79
N MET A 22 9.37 2.17 14.12
CA MET A 22 8.21 2.10 15.00
C MET A 22 7.23 3.25 14.76
N GLU A 23 7.74 4.47 14.61
CA GLU A 23 6.94 5.65 14.36
C GLU A 23 6.21 5.55 13.01
N SER A 24 6.87 5.03 11.98
CA SER A 24 6.24 4.77 10.68
C SER A 24 5.09 3.77 10.80
N LYS A 25 5.28 2.66 11.53
CA LYS A 25 4.19 1.70 11.80
C LYS A 25 3.08 2.32 12.65
N HIS A 26 3.42 3.16 13.63
CA HIS A 26 2.46 3.87 14.47
C HIS A 26 1.65 4.90 13.68
N ILE A 27 2.27 5.59 12.71
CA ILE A 27 1.55 6.49 11.80
C ILE A 27 0.46 5.72 11.05
N SER A 28 0.84 4.62 10.38
CA SER A 28 -0.09 3.83 9.57
C SER A 28 -1.18 3.13 10.38
N ALA A 29 -0.86 2.59 11.55
CA ALA A 29 -1.80 1.80 12.34
C ALA A 29 -2.63 2.64 13.33
N VAL A 30 -2.19 3.85 13.66
CA VAL A 30 -2.83 4.67 14.71
C VAL A 30 -3.11 6.10 14.24
N LYS A 31 -2.11 6.87 13.79
CA LYS A 31 -2.33 8.30 13.46
C LYS A 31 -3.25 8.48 12.26
N ASP A 32 -3.00 7.78 11.16
CA ASP A 32 -3.82 7.90 9.94
C ASP A 32 -5.25 7.39 10.16
N PRO A 33 -5.48 6.23 10.83
CA PRO A 33 -6.82 5.80 11.21
C PRO A 33 -7.51 6.79 12.14
N TYR A 34 -6.82 7.28 13.18
CA TYR A 34 -7.41 8.21 14.14
C TYR A 34 -7.93 9.48 13.48
N GLN A 35 -7.16 10.05 12.54
CA GLN A 35 -7.59 11.23 11.77
C GLN A 35 -8.91 11.00 11.01
N ARG A 36 -9.24 9.75 10.68
CA ARG A 36 -10.47 9.36 9.95
C ARG A 36 -11.61 8.92 10.88
N THR A 37 -11.36 8.76 12.17
CA THR A 37 -12.39 8.36 13.15
C THR A 37 -13.22 9.54 13.63
N ASN A 38 -14.45 9.26 14.03
CA ASN A 38 -15.18 10.16 14.91
C ASN A 38 -14.79 9.81 16.36
N SER A 39 -14.49 10.81 17.21
CA SER A 39 -13.95 10.65 18.57
C SER A 39 -14.77 9.76 19.52
N TYR A 40 -15.97 9.36 19.12
CA TYR A 40 -16.77 8.35 19.81
C TYR A 40 -16.28 6.92 19.51
N ASN A 41 -15.75 6.21 20.51
CA ASN A 41 -15.22 4.85 20.37
C ASN A 41 -14.12 4.72 19.28
N ALA A 42 -13.24 5.73 19.19
CA ALA A 42 -12.20 5.81 18.16
C ALA A 42 -11.31 4.55 18.09
N LEU A 43 -10.94 3.93 19.23
CA LEU A 43 -10.13 2.71 19.24
C LEU A 43 -10.78 1.55 18.47
N ASN A 44 -12.07 1.31 18.69
CA ASN A 44 -12.81 0.25 18.00
C ASN A 44 -12.89 0.54 16.50
N GLN A 45 -13.08 1.81 16.13
CA GLN A 45 -13.08 2.21 14.72
C GLN A 45 -11.71 2.03 14.07
N MET A 46 -10.62 2.38 14.75
CA MET A 46 -9.25 2.17 14.23
C MET A 46 -8.96 0.68 14.01
N LEU A 47 -9.36 -0.18 14.96
CA LEU A 47 -9.19 -1.63 14.81
C LEU A 47 -9.93 -2.16 13.58
N LEU A 48 -11.16 -1.72 13.36
CA LEU A 48 -11.94 -2.10 12.16
C LEU A 48 -11.30 -1.58 10.87
N ILE A 49 -10.84 -0.34 10.85
CA ILE A 49 -10.15 0.25 9.69
C ILE A 49 -8.88 -0.54 9.36
N ASN A 50 -8.04 -0.83 10.36
CA ASN A 50 -6.81 -1.60 10.16
C ASN A 50 -7.14 -3.00 9.62
N GLN A 51 -8.13 -3.68 10.19
CA GLN A 51 -8.57 -4.98 9.69
C GLN A 51 -9.07 -4.92 8.23
N HIS A 52 -9.79 -3.87 7.85
CA HIS A 52 -10.26 -3.69 6.48
C HIS A 52 -9.09 -3.44 5.52
N LEU A 53 -8.13 -2.61 5.90
CA LEU A 53 -6.93 -2.34 5.11
C LEU A 53 -6.10 -3.61 4.91
N ASP A 54 -5.92 -4.41 5.95
CA ASP A 54 -5.19 -5.69 5.87
C ASP A 54 -5.88 -6.66 4.91
N LYS A 55 -7.21 -6.77 4.98
CA LYS A 55 -8.00 -7.61 4.06
C LYS A 55 -7.90 -7.12 2.61
N LEU A 56 -7.99 -5.81 2.38
CA LEU A 56 -7.85 -5.22 1.05
C LEU A 56 -6.45 -5.47 0.48
N ALA A 57 -5.41 -5.33 1.31
CA ALA A 57 -4.04 -5.62 0.89
C ALA A 57 -3.87 -7.10 0.50
N ALA A 58 -4.40 -8.03 1.29
CA ALA A 58 -4.39 -9.45 0.96
C ALA A 58 -5.13 -9.75 -0.35
N SER A 59 -6.36 -9.25 -0.49
CA SER A 59 -7.15 -9.45 -1.72
C SER A 59 -6.48 -8.82 -2.95
N HIS A 60 -5.79 -7.69 -2.81
CA HIS A 60 -5.04 -7.09 -3.91
C HIS A 60 -3.88 -7.98 -4.38
N VAL A 61 -3.20 -8.67 -3.47
CA VAL A 61 -2.16 -9.65 -3.83
C VAL A 61 -2.80 -10.83 -4.55
N ASP A 62 -3.87 -11.42 -4.00
CA ASP A 62 -4.57 -12.56 -4.60
C ASP A 62 -5.06 -12.26 -6.03
N PHE A 63 -5.69 -11.10 -6.23
CA PHE A 63 -6.17 -10.67 -7.55
C PHE A 63 -5.02 -10.33 -8.51
N GLY A 64 -3.89 -9.85 -8.00
CA GLY A 64 -2.67 -9.66 -8.78
C GLY A 64 -2.11 -10.99 -9.28
N GLU A 65 -2.03 -12.00 -8.41
CA GLU A 65 -1.57 -13.35 -8.75
C GLU A 65 -2.46 -14.03 -9.79
N TRP A 66 -3.77 -13.82 -9.71
CA TRP A 66 -4.73 -14.34 -10.69
C TRP A 66 -4.78 -13.54 -12.00
N GLY A 67 -3.96 -12.49 -12.13
CA GLY A 67 -3.90 -11.65 -13.33
C GLY A 67 -5.11 -10.74 -13.51
N MET A 68 -5.98 -10.59 -12.50
CA MET A 68 -7.19 -9.78 -12.58
C MET A 68 -6.91 -8.27 -12.51
N LEU A 69 -5.74 -7.86 -11.99
CA LEU A 69 -5.32 -6.46 -11.85
C LEU A 69 -4.24 -6.05 -12.86
N LYS A 70 -4.01 -6.87 -13.89
CA LYS A 70 -2.86 -6.71 -14.80
C LYS A 70 -3.09 -5.66 -15.90
N GLU A 71 -4.34 -5.37 -16.23
CA GLU A 71 -4.72 -4.47 -17.32
C GLU A 71 -5.47 -3.24 -16.80
N THR A 72 -5.27 -2.11 -17.47
CA THR A 72 -5.98 -0.86 -17.16
C THR A 72 -7.17 -0.70 -18.10
N CYS A 73 -8.24 -0.03 -17.67
CA CYS A 73 -9.37 0.27 -18.55
C CYS A 73 -8.90 0.99 -19.84
N LEU A 74 -7.85 1.80 -19.74
CA LEU A 74 -7.22 2.48 -20.87
C LEU A 74 -6.60 1.49 -21.87
N SER A 75 -5.83 0.49 -21.41
CA SER A 75 -5.26 -0.53 -22.30
C SER A 75 -6.34 -1.32 -23.01
N THR A 76 -7.42 -1.67 -22.31
CA THR A 76 -8.60 -2.34 -22.92
C THR A 76 -9.27 -1.49 -23.99
N VAL A 77 -9.46 -0.17 -23.75
CA VAL A 77 -10.05 0.74 -24.75
C VAL A 77 -9.12 0.93 -25.94
N MET A 78 -7.82 1.07 -25.73
CA MET A 78 -6.84 1.20 -26.81
C MET A 78 -6.74 -0.07 -27.67
N GLU A 79 -6.87 -1.25 -27.07
CA GLU A 79 -7.00 -2.52 -27.80
C GLU A 79 -8.31 -2.58 -28.60
N ALA A 80 -9.44 -2.19 -28.02
CA ALA A 80 -10.73 -2.16 -28.69
C ALA A 80 -10.76 -1.16 -29.88
N LEU A 81 -10.00 -0.08 -29.80
CA LEU A 81 -9.83 0.92 -30.87
C LEU A 81 -8.77 0.52 -31.91
N GLY A 82 -8.12 -0.64 -31.76
CA GLY A 82 -7.09 -1.12 -32.68
C GLY A 82 -5.79 -0.32 -32.65
N MET A 83 -5.57 0.45 -31.58
CA MET A 83 -4.37 1.29 -31.39
C MET A 83 -3.19 0.53 -30.79
N LEU A 84 -3.42 -0.69 -30.29
CA LEU A 84 -2.41 -1.63 -29.80
C LEU A 84 -2.61 -3.01 -30.47
N PRO A 85 -1.53 -3.75 -30.77
CA PRO A 85 -1.66 -5.09 -31.32
C PRO A 85 -2.38 -6.00 -30.31
N LEU A 86 -3.43 -6.69 -30.77
CA LEU A 86 -4.17 -7.69 -29.98
C LEU A 86 -3.18 -8.71 -29.41
N ARG A 87 -2.95 -8.68 -28.10
CA ARG A 87 -2.18 -9.72 -27.45
C ARG A 87 -3.05 -10.95 -27.35
N PHE A 88 -2.74 -11.97 -28.16
CA PHE A 88 -3.25 -13.32 -27.95
C PHE A 88 -2.95 -13.70 -26.50
N ALA A 89 -4.00 -13.75 -25.67
CA ALA A 89 -3.90 -14.30 -24.34
C ALA A 89 -3.44 -15.75 -24.49
N SER A 90 -2.17 -16.01 -24.19
CA SER A 90 -1.69 -17.35 -23.88
C SER A 90 -2.35 -17.76 -22.57
N PHE A 91 -3.62 -18.15 -22.65
CA PHE A 91 -4.27 -18.93 -21.61
C PHE A 91 -3.71 -20.34 -21.74
N GLY A 92 -2.54 -20.55 -21.14
CA GLY A 92 -1.94 -21.87 -21.02
C GLY A 92 -2.78 -22.70 -20.05
N ILE A 93 -3.50 -23.68 -20.60
CA ILE A 93 -3.82 -24.94 -19.95
C ILE A 93 -2.76 -25.94 -20.44
#